data_AF-A0A3E2GTM9-F1
#
_entry.id   AF-A0A3E2GTM9-F1
#
_cell.length_a   1.000
_cell.length_b   1.000
_cell.length_c   1.000
_cell.angle_alpha   90.00
_cell.angle_beta   90.00
_cell.angle_gamma   90.00
#
_symmetry.space_group_name_H-M   'P 1'
#
loop_
_entity.id
_entity.type
_entity.pdbx_description
1 polymer ?
#
loop_
_entity_poly.entity_id
_entity_poly.type
_entity_poly.pdbx_seq_one_letter_code
_entity_poly.pdbx_strand_id
1 'polypeptide(L)'
;MYYKQDISFMEFKPQLFSQRLRKHTHFIPKPSGTCGRFKGSPSSVRVRSHLYDRPGSKGSPPTGTELKTADYSNLASLTNALRGQDALIEAFNPTAAVAQRVIVQATLAADVAHLVTPDFSCDTFNPHIGELKVFEPKIQAQKELERLVAESDEKLTWTAVIIGPWLSEVQHEQIRIDHATVAVLKDPARFRNRPAYFASHTLSTNHLIAVMNELGLEGWKVVDILIEHYLTEATELWHQDTEKGVTLRMRTLAYTMLSTVSIVDENNRYGADFSNKAELGWDEGEEALKANLKKLLA
;
A
#
# COMPACT_ATOMS: atom_id res chain seq x y z
N MET A 1 0.50 -18.70 7.81
CA MET A 1 1.85 -18.18 8.16
C MET A 1 1.73 -16.67 8.26
N TYR A 2 1.85 -16.07 9.45
CA TYR A 2 1.68 -14.62 9.61
C TYR A 2 2.93 -13.89 9.13
N TYR A 3 2.72 -12.88 8.29
CA TYR A 3 3.72 -11.91 7.87
C TYR A 3 3.94 -10.93 9.03
N LYS A 4 5.17 -10.83 9.54
CA LYS A 4 5.58 -9.74 10.44
C LYS A 4 5.70 -8.48 9.59
N GLN A 5 4.85 -7.49 9.84
CA GLN A 5 4.90 -6.20 9.16
C GLN A 5 5.27 -5.15 10.20
N ASP A 6 6.51 -4.66 10.09
CA ASP A 6 7.10 -3.60 10.91
C ASP A 6 6.86 -2.25 10.20
N ILE A 7 6.56 -1.19 10.95
CA ILE A 7 6.34 0.14 10.35
C ILE A 7 7.69 0.70 9.91
N SER A 8 7.81 1.01 8.62
CA SER A 8 9.04 1.50 8.00
C SER A 8 8.94 2.96 7.60
N PHE A 9 9.92 3.78 7.98
CA PHE A 9 9.95 5.22 7.72
C PHE A 9 11.23 5.55 6.95
N MET A 10 11.13 6.47 5.99
CA MET A 10 12.20 6.80 5.06
C MET A 10 12.30 8.33 4.95
N GLU A 11 13.44 8.93 5.36
CA GLU A 11 13.70 10.38 5.33
C GLU A 11 14.29 10.78 3.97
N PHE A 12 13.64 11.67 3.23
CA PHE A 12 14.19 12.22 1.99
C PHE A 12 14.66 13.66 2.23
N LYS A 13 15.98 13.91 2.18
CA LYS A 13 16.55 15.27 2.19
C LYS A 13 16.87 15.72 0.77
N PRO A 14 16.13 16.67 0.18
CA PRO A 14 16.54 17.28 -1.07
C PRO A 14 17.69 18.26 -0.79
N GLN A 15 18.93 17.80 -0.95
CA GLN A 15 20.05 18.70 -1.15
C GLN A 15 20.29 18.88 -2.64
N LEU A 16 20.05 20.12 -3.09
CA LEU A 16 20.45 20.74 -4.35
C LEU A 16 19.75 20.23 -5.61
N PHE A 17 18.77 21.02 -6.03
CA PHE A 17 18.26 21.06 -7.39
C PHE A 17 19.42 21.29 -8.38
N SER A 18 19.41 20.51 -9.45
CA SER A 18 20.26 20.56 -10.64
C SER A 18 21.52 19.66 -10.68
N GLN A 19 21.47 18.78 -11.69
CA GLN A 19 22.56 18.17 -12.46
C GLN A 19 22.99 16.71 -12.19
N ARG A 20 22.85 15.95 -13.29
CA ARG A 20 23.59 14.76 -13.78
C ARG A 20 23.20 13.38 -13.23
N LEU A 21 22.29 12.75 -13.98
CA LEU A 21 22.12 11.29 -14.05
C LEU A 21 23.20 10.66 -14.95
N ARG A 22 23.89 9.61 -14.47
CA ARG A 22 24.49 8.58 -15.33
C ARG A 22 24.27 7.16 -14.78
N LYS A 23 23.55 6.41 -15.62
CA LYS A 23 23.44 4.96 -15.90
C LYS A 23 24.31 3.97 -15.08
N HIS A 24 23.68 2.95 -14.47
CA HIS A 24 23.64 1.52 -14.90
C HIS A 24 23.19 0.62 -13.73
N THR A 25 22.24 -0.31 -13.99
CA THR A 25 21.65 -1.25 -13.01
C THR A 25 21.57 -2.63 -13.65
N HIS A 26 21.96 -3.73 -12.98
CA HIS A 26 21.53 -5.13 -13.20
C HIS A 26 21.83 -6.00 -11.96
N PHE A 27 20.91 -6.88 -11.53
CA PHE A 27 21.07 -7.87 -10.42
C PHE A 27 20.09 -9.07 -10.51
N ILE A 28 20.51 -10.26 -10.00
CA ILE A 28 19.74 -11.54 -9.81
C ILE A 28 20.25 -12.21 -8.46
N PRO A 29 19.62 -13.23 -7.78
CA PRO A 29 18.79 -13.06 -6.56
C PRO A 29 19.04 -14.03 -5.33
N LYS A 30 18.23 -13.82 -4.25
CA LYS A 30 17.74 -14.71 -3.13
C LYS A 30 18.73 -15.28 -2.04
N PRO A 31 18.28 -15.77 -0.83
CA PRO A 31 16.92 -16.17 -0.40
C PRO A 31 16.34 -15.67 0.97
N SER A 32 14.99 -15.76 1.02
CA SER A 32 14.03 -16.04 2.12
C SER A 32 13.82 -15.08 3.31
N GLY A 33 12.59 -14.54 3.41
CA GLY A 33 12.02 -13.88 4.59
C GLY A 33 11.07 -12.73 4.22
N THR A 34 9.77 -12.96 4.28
CA THR A 34 8.72 -12.12 3.69
C THR A 34 8.30 -10.93 4.56
N CYS A 35 8.99 -9.81 4.36
CA CYS A 35 8.52 -8.44 4.13
C CYS A 35 9.79 -7.72 3.65
N GLY A 36 9.72 -6.97 2.54
CA GLY A 36 10.88 -6.59 1.73
C GLY A 36 12.13 -6.17 2.52
N ARG A 37 13.26 -6.87 2.32
CA ARG A 37 14.56 -6.32 2.73
C ARG A 37 14.82 -5.10 1.85
N PHE A 38 14.72 -3.90 2.43
CA PHE A 38 15.22 -2.68 1.83
C PHE A 38 16.73 -2.86 1.55
N LYS A 39 17.10 -2.92 0.26
CA LYS A 39 18.48 -2.71 -0.18
C LYS A 39 18.51 -1.36 -0.89
N GLY A 40 19.10 -0.36 -0.25
CA GLY A 40 19.30 0.96 -0.86
C GLY A 40 20.05 0.84 -2.18
N SER A 41 19.44 1.30 -3.26
CA SER A 41 20.09 1.50 -4.55
C SER A 41 20.92 2.80 -4.51
N PRO A 42 22.12 2.86 -5.11
CA PRO A 42 22.98 4.04 -5.09
C PRO A 42 22.51 5.06 -6.14
N SER A 43 21.31 5.61 -5.97
CA SER A 43 21.00 6.94 -6.52
C SER A 43 21.44 8.00 -5.51
N SER A 44 22.06 9.08 -5.99
CA SER A 44 22.89 10.06 -5.27
C SER A 44 22.24 10.90 -4.15
N VAL A 45 21.15 10.43 -3.53
CA VAL A 45 20.49 11.08 -2.38
C VAL A 45 20.74 10.22 -1.14
N ARG A 46 21.40 10.78 -0.12
CA ARG A 46 21.52 10.12 1.19
C ARG A 46 20.19 10.22 1.92
N VAL A 47 19.51 9.08 2.05
CA VAL A 47 18.31 8.88 2.87
C VAL A 47 18.75 8.36 4.22
N ARG A 48 18.24 8.94 5.31
CA ARG A 48 18.35 8.36 6.67
C ARG A 48 17.00 7.69 6.96
N SER A 49 17.01 6.47 7.47
CA SER A 49 15.75 5.72 7.66
C SER A 49 15.70 5.18 9.07
N HIS A 50 14.59 5.45 9.74
CA HIS A 50 14.27 4.89 11.04
C HIS A 50 13.10 3.93 10.88
N LEU A 51 13.18 2.76 11.50
CA LEU A 51 12.04 1.86 11.64
C LEU A 51 11.45 2.09 13.01
N TYR A 52 10.12 2.10 13.12
CA TYR A 52 9.49 2.20 14.43
C TYR A 52 8.64 0.98 14.66
N ASP A 53 8.82 0.40 15.82
CA ASP A 53 8.08 -0.77 16.23
C ASP A 53 7.51 -0.56 17.62
N ARG A 54 6.46 -1.34 17.91
CA ARG A 54 5.85 -1.34 19.24
C ARG A 54 6.81 -1.91 20.28
N PRO A 55 6.74 -1.44 21.54
CA PRO A 55 7.53 -2.03 22.62
C PRO A 55 7.37 -3.55 22.69
N GLY A 56 8.50 -4.26 22.83
CA GLY A 56 8.53 -5.73 22.93
C GLY A 56 8.57 -6.49 21.59
N SER A 57 8.69 -5.81 20.46
CA SER A 57 8.96 -6.49 19.19
C SER A 57 10.36 -7.13 19.15
N LYS A 58 10.47 -8.21 18.36
CA LYS A 58 11.69 -9.02 18.19
C LYS A 58 12.23 -8.93 16.75
N GLY A 59 11.93 -7.85 16.03
CA GLY A 59 12.43 -7.60 14.67
C GLY A 59 13.90 -7.14 14.69
N SER A 60 14.62 -7.38 13.60
CA SER A 60 15.94 -6.79 13.38
C SER A 60 15.85 -5.86 12.17
N PRO A 61 16.33 -4.61 12.28
CA PRO A 61 16.26 -3.67 11.16
C PRO A 61 17.14 -4.13 9.99
N PRO A 62 16.78 -3.81 8.73
CA PRO A 62 17.69 -3.90 7.60
C PRO A 62 18.96 -3.09 7.83
N THR A 63 20.04 -3.47 7.15
CA THR A 63 21.33 -2.76 7.23
C THR A 63 21.16 -1.30 6.77
N GLY A 64 21.66 -0.36 7.58
CA GLY A 64 21.59 1.07 7.29
C GLY A 64 20.31 1.75 7.81
N THR A 65 19.45 1.02 8.53
CA THR A 65 18.31 1.62 9.22
C THR A 65 18.46 1.50 10.74
N GLU A 66 17.98 2.51 11.46
CA GLU A 66 17.98 2.51 12.93
C GLU A 66 16.59 2.10 13.42
N LEU A 67 16.51 1.08 14.27
CA LEU A 67 15.27 0.67 14.91
C LEU A 67 15.01 1.54 16.14
N LYS A 68 13.91 2.29 16.10
CA LYS A 68 13.33 3.04 17.22
C LYS A 68 12.08 2.32 17.73
N THR A 69 11.71 2.57 18.97
CA THR A 69 10.47 2.05 19.54
C THR A 69 9.52 3.18 19.85
N ALA A 70 8.26 3.03 19.48
CA ALA A 70 7.22 3.98 19.83
C ALA A 70 5.91 3.25 20.18
N ASP A 71 5.22 3.74 21.21
CA ASP A 71 3.88 3.30 21.54
C ASP A 71 2.85 4.12 20.75
N TYR A 72 2.11 3.46 19.86
CA TYR A 72 1.14 4.10 18.97
C TYR A 72 -0.08 4.68 19.70
N SER A 73 -0.30 4.27 20.96
CA SER A 73 -1.34 4.84 21.81
C SER A 73 -0.88 6.07 22.59
N ASN A 74 0.42 6.38 22.57
CA ASN A 74 1.02 7.45 23.35
C ASN A 74 1.55 8.57 22.45
N LEU A 75 0.80 9.68 22.43
CA LEU A 75 1.13 10.87 21.65
C LEU A 75 2.57 11.37 21.91
N ALA A 76 2.98 11.50 23.16
CA ALA A 76 4.30 12.00 23.50
C ALA A 76 5.42 11.04 23.06
N SER A 77 5.21 9.73 23.22
CA SER A 77 6.14 8.71 22.72
C SER A 77 6.32 8.85 21.21
N LEU A 78 5.23 8.91 20.46
CA LEU A 78 5.26 9.03 19.01
C LEU A 78 5.89 10.35 18.56
N THR A 79 5.50 11.48 19.13
CA THR A 79 6.06 12.79 18.78
C THR A 79 7.58 12.83 19.01
N ASN A 80 8.06 12.35 20.16
CA ASN A 80 9.49 12.28 20.43
C ASN A 80 10.22 11.40 19.40
N ALA A 81 9.58 10.29 19.00
CA ALA A 81 10.13 9.38 18.03
C ALA A 81 10.21 10.02 16.63
N LEU A 82 9.20 10.80 16.24
CA LEU A 82 9.07 11.46 14.93
C LEU A 82 9.86 12.77 14.78
N ARG A 83 10.37 13.35 15.87
CA ARG A 83 11.10 14.63 15.80
C ARG A 83 12.28 14.58 14.83
N GLY A 84 12.39 15.63 14.03
CA GLY A 84 13.46 15.79 13.04
C GLY A 84 13.34 14.86 11.83
N GLN A 85 12.18 14.25 11.60
CA GLN A 85 11.86 13.54 10.37
C GLN A 85 11.13 14.50 9.40
N ASP A 86 11.42 14.40 8.11
CA ASP A 86 10.80 15.24 7.07
C ASP A 86 9.47 14.67 6.58
N ALA A 87 9.33 13.33 6.61
CA ALA A 87 8.13 12.61 6.17
C ALA A 87 7.87 11.36 7.01
N LEU A 88 6.60 10.98 7.09
CA LEU A 88 6.10 9.74 7.68
C LEU A 88 5.60 8.79 6.58
N ILE A 89 5.96 7.51 6.64
CA ILE A 89 5.31 6.45 5.85
C ILE A 89 4.62 5.49 6.82
N GLU A 90 3.33 5.32 6.67
CA GLU A 90 2.53 4.37 7.43
C GLU A 90 2.57 3.00 6.74
N ALA A 91 3.09 1.99 7.44
CA ALA A 91 3.17 0.62 6.95
C ALA A 91 2.77 -0.38 8.05
N PHE A 92 1.58 -0.18 8.62
CA PHE A 92 1.05 -1.00 9.71
C PHE A 92 -0.11 -1.89 9.27
N ASN A 93 -0.38 -2.93 10.06
CA ASN A 93 -1.53 -3.81 9.87
C ASN A 93 -2.86 -3.02 9.99
N PRO A 94 -3.91 -3.34 9.19
CA PRO A 94 -5.21 -2.68 9.26
C PRO A 94 -5.81 -2.51 10.67
N THR A 95 -5.55 -3.41 11.62
CA THR A 95 -6.03 -3.25 13.01
C THR A 95 -5.46 -2.05 13.74
N ALA A 96 -4.30 -1.54 13.31
CA ALA A 96 -3.68 -0.35 13.89
C ALA A 96 -4.26 0.97 13.34
N ALA A 97 -5.18 0.92 12.36
CA ALA A 97 -5.87 2.11 11.85
C ALA A 97 -6.63 2.89 12.93
N VAL A 98 -7.00 2.23 14.04
CA VAL A 98 -7.60 2.90 15.21
C VAL A 98 -6.68 3.95 15.85
N ALA A 99 -5.36 3.86 15.62
CA ALA A 99 -4.37 4.79 16.14
C ALA A 99 -4.19 6.04 15.25
N GLN A 100 -4.89 6.13 14.10
CA GLN A 100 -4.64 7.18 13.09
C GLN A 100 -4.64 8.59 13.68
N ARG A 101 -5.62 8.89 14.53
CA ARG A 101 -5.71 10.19 15.21
C ARG A 101 -4.42 10.54 15.94
N VAL A 102 -3.90 9.61 16.75
CA VAL A 102 -2.67 9.82 17.54
C VAL A 102 -1.46 9.95 16.63
N ILE A 103 -1.39 9.15 15.56
CA ILE A 103 -0.29 9.20 14.58
C ILE A 103 -0.26 10.57 13.87
N VAL A 104 -1.39 11.04 13.36
CA VAL A 104 -1.47 12.34 12.65
C VAL A 104 -1.18 13.50 13.60
N GLN A 105 -1.72 13.48 14.82
CA GLN A 105 -1.40 14.49 15.85
C GLN A 105 0.09 14.49 16.21
N ALA A 106 0.70 13.31 16.34
CA ALA A 106 2.12 13.19 16.65
C ALA A 106 3.00 13.71 15.51
N THR A 107 2.58 13.46 14.27
CA THR A 107 3.23 13.91 13.03
C THR A 107 3.23 15.43 12.96
N LEU A 108 2.07 16.06 13.18
CA LEU A 108 1.93 17.52 13.27
C LEU A 108 2.78 18.11 14.40
N ALA A 109 2.75 17.53 15.60
CA ALA A 109 3.50 18.01 16.76
C ALA A 109 5.02 17.81 16.63
N ALA A 110 5.47 16.99 15.70
CA ALA A 110 6.88 16.75 15.39
C ALA A 110 7.38 17.57 14.18
N ASP A 111 6.53 18.45 13.63
CA ASP A 111 6.80 19.29 12.45
C ASP A 111 7.16 18.47 11.19
N VAL A 112 6.59 17.26 11.06
CA VAL A 112 6.73 16.44 9.85
C VAL A 112 5.85 17.03 8.73
N ALA A 113 6.42 17.21 7.54
CA ALA A 113 5.76 17.96 6.47
C ALA A 113 4.86 17.11 5.56
N HIS A 114 5.10 15.80 5.46
CA HIS A 114 4.37 14.90 4.56
C HIS A 114 4.11 13.51 5.16
N LEU A 115 2.93 12.96 4.91
CA LEU A 115 2.50 11.63 5.38
C LEU A 115 2.06 10.76 4.20
N VAL A 116 2.62 9.55 4.09
CA VAL A 116 2.16 8.51 3.16
C VAL A 116 1.32 7.50 3.92
N THR A 117 0.06 7.31 3.53
CA THR A 117 -0.91 6.46 4.25
C THR A 117 -0.68 4.96 3.98
N PRO A 118 -1.25 4.03 4.79
CA PRO A 118 -1.00 2.59 4.73
C PRO A 118 -1.97 1.92 3.75
N ASP A 119 -2.16 2.54 2.59
CA ASP A 119 -3.20 2.11 1.66
C ASP A 119 -2.75 0.97 0.76
N PHE A 120 -1.55 1.06 0.17
CA PHE A 120 -0.78 0.04 -0.57
C PHE A 120 -1.57 -1.17 -1.11
N SER A 121 -2.77 -0.96 -1.64
CA SER A 121 -3.76 -2.02 -1.96
C SER A 121 -4.85 -1.42 -2.86
N CYS A 122 -6.10 -1.90 -2.72
CA CYS A 122 -7.30 -1.44 -3.43
C CYS A 122 -7.63 0.05 -3.21
N ASP A 123 -8.44 0.63 -4.10
CA ASP A 123 -8.90 2.02 -4.04
C ASP A 123 -9.89 2.28 -2.90
N THR A 124 -9.36 2.53 -1.70
CA THR A 124 -10.16 2.89 -0.52
C THR A 124 -10.80 4.27 -0.59
N PHE A 125 -10.56 5.03 -1.66
CA PHE A 125 -11.19 6.32 -1.91
C PHE A 125 -12.35 6.21 -2.90
N ASN A 126 -12.66 4.99 -3.37
CA ASN A 126 -13.83 4.74 -4.20
C ASN A 126 -15.13 5.06 -3.42
N PRO A 127 -16.10 5.78 -4.02
CA PRO A 127 -17.34 6.18 -3.34
C PRO A 127 -18.20 5.00 -2.85
N HIS A 128 -18.06 3.81 -3.44
CA HIS A 128 -18.80 2.60 -3.07
C HIS A 128 -18.10 1.74 -2.02
N ILE A 129 -16.86 2.07 -1.64
CA ILE A 129 -16.06 1.21 -0.75
C ILE A 129 -16.70 1.03 0.65
N GLY A 130 -17.52 2.00 1.09
CA GLY A 130 -18.26 1.93 2.37
C GLY A 130 -19.37 0.87 2.41
N GLU A 131 -19.77 0.33 1.26
CA GLU A 131 -20.66 -0.84 1.18
C GLU A 131 -19.96 -2.09 1.74
N LEU A 132 -18.63 -2.16 1.58
CA LEU A 132 -17.80 -3.24 2.07
C LEU A 132 -17.29 -2.92 3.48
N LYS A 133 -18.02 -3.39 4.50
CA LYS A 133 -17.78 -3.10 5.93
C LYS A 133 -16.36 -3.40 6.42
N VAL A 134 -15.62 -4.23 5.69
CA VAL A 134 -14.21 -4.51 5.94
C VAL A 134 -13.32 -3.26 5.88
N PHE A 135 -13.67 -2.25 5.08
CA PHE A 135 -12.90 -1.01 4.94
C PHE A 135 -13.28 0.08 5.93
N GLU A 136 -14.31 -0.12 6.76
CA GLU A 136 -14.79 0.89 7.72
C GLU A 136 -13.66 1.48 8.58
N PRO A 137 -12.74 0.68 9.19
CA PRO A 137 -11.64 1.25 9.98
C PRO A 137 -10.72 2.17 9.16
N LYS A 138 -10.48 1.83 7.89
CA LYS A 138 -9.65 2.66 6.99
C LYS A 138 -10.37 3.94 6.59
N ILE A 139 -11.67 3.87 6.27
CA ILE A 139 -12.49 5.03 5.94
C ILE A 139 -12.51 6.02 7.10
N GLN A 140 -12.65 5.54 8.34
CA GLN A 140 -12.61 6.39 9.53
C GLN A 140 -11.24 7.01 9.76
N ALA A 141 -10.17 6.23 9.57
CA ALA A 141 -8.79 6.74 9.62
C ALA A 141 -8.56 7.85 8.58
N GLN A 142 -9.02 7.66 7.34
CA GLN A 142 -8.90 8.64 6.26
C GLN A 142 -9.64 9.93 6.56
N LYS A 143 -10.90 9.85 7.03
CA LYS A 143 -11.67 11.03 7.44
C LYS A 143 -10.96 11.82 8.54
N GLU A 144 -10.37 11.13 9.51
CA GLU A 144 -9.65 11.79 10.59
C GLU A 144 -8.32 12.42 10.12
N LEU A 145 -7.59 11.75 9.21
CA LEU A 145 -6.43 12.32 8.55
C LEU A 145 -6.79 13.59 7.79
N GLU A 146 -7.81 13.53 6.92
CA GLU A 146 -8.26 14.67 6.12
C GLU A 146 -8.70 15.85 7.00
N ARG A 147 -9.48 15.57 8.07
CA ARG A 147 -9.91 16.58 9.03
C ARG A 147 -8.72 17.27 9.70
N LEU A 148 -7.78 16.51 10.24
CA LEU A 148 -6.60 17.05 10.93
C LEU A 148 -5.66 17.80 9.98
N VAL A 149 -5.49 17.32 8.75
CA VAL A 149 -4.71 18.02 7.73
C VAL A 149 -5.36 19.34 7.34
N ALA A 150 -6.68 19.36 7.14
CA ALA A 150 -7.41 20.60 6.84
C ALA A 150 -7.30 21.64 7.98
N GLU A 151 -7.27 21.19 9.23
CA GLU A 151 -7.08 22.03 10.42
C GLU A 151 -5.62 22.48 10.64
N SER A 152 -4.66 21.94 9.89
CA SER A 152 -3.23 22.15 10.14
C SER A 152 -2.66 23.45 9.58
N ASP A 153 -3.44 24.26 8.85
CA ASP A 153 -2.96 25.45 8.13
C ASP A 153 -1.78 25.11 7.19
N GLU A 154 -1.99 24.07 6.37
CA GLU A 154 -1.05 23.53 5.39
C GLU A 154 0.29 22.99 5.93
N LYS A 155 0.44 22.84 7.26
CA LYS A 155 1.66 22.31 7.90
C LYS A 155 1.93 20.84 7.59
N LEU A 156 0.87 20.07 7.32
CA LEU A 156 0.99 18.68 6.92
C LEU A 156 0.28 18.47 5.59
N THR A 157 0.92 17.70 4.72
CA THR A 157 0.31 17.18 3.49
C THR A 157 0.30 15.67 3.52
N TRP A 158 -0.55 15.03 2.72
CA TRP A 158 -0.61 13.57 2.66
C TRP A 158 -0.76 13.03 1.25
N THR A 159 -0.41 11.76 1.07
CA THR A 159 -0.66 11.01 -0.15
C THR A 159 -1.02 9.56 0.19
N ALA A 160 -2.08 9.03 -0.42
CA ALA A 160 -2.35 7.60 -0.37
C ALA A 160 -1.78 6.91 -1.60
N VAL A 161 -0.95 5.89 -1.39
CA VAL A 161 -0.36 5.10 -2.47
C VAL A 161 -1.27 3.91 -2.76
N ILE A 162 -1.98 3.95 -3.88
CA ILE A 162 -2.86 2.88 -4.35
C ILE A 162 -2.12 2.09 -5.43
N ILE A 163 -1.97 0.79 -5.23
CA ILE A 163 -1.24 -0.10 -6.16
C ILE A 163 -2.07 -1.29 -6.64
N GLY A 164 -3.32 -1.38 -6.20
CA GLY A 164 -4.19 -2.51 -6.52
C GLY A 164 -4.00 -3.72 -5.60
N PRO A 165 -4.79 -4.78 -5.82
CA PRO A 165 -4.82 -5.95 -4.96
C PRO A 165 -3.53 -6.77 -4.99
N TRP A 166 -3.17 -7.35 -3.85
CA TRP A 166 -2.04 -8.27 -3.74
C TRP A 166 -2.46 -9.67 -4.19
N LEU A 167 -2.12 -10.05 -5.41
CA LEU A 167 -2.26 -11.43 -5.86
C LEU A 167 -1.03 -12.22 -5.38
N SER A 168 -1.19 -12.96 -4.27
CA SER A 168 -0.11 -13.59 -3.50
C SER A 168 0.83 -14.53 -4.29
N GLU A 169 0.41 -14.99 -5.48
CA GLU A 169 1.18 -15.89 -6.33
C GLU A 169 2.13 -15.15 -7.30
N VAL A 170 1.93 -13.85 -7.53
CA VAL A 170 2.77 -13.04 -8.43
C VAL A 170 3.90 -12.38 -7.63
N GLN A 171 4.80 -13.21 -7.09
CA GLN A 171 5.91 -12.78 -6.23
C GLN A 171 6.92 -11.83 -6.91
N HIS A 172 6.78 -11.58 -8.21
CA HIS A 172 7.65 -10.68 -8.97
C HIS A 172 7.16 -9.22 -9.02
N GLU A 173 5.93 -8.93 -8.56
CA GLU A 173 5.38 -7.57 -8.51
C GLU A 173 5.67 -6.83 -7.19
N GLN A 174 6.44 -7.44 -6.27
CA GLN A 174 6.97 -6.82 -5.05
C GLN A 174 7.91 -5.60 -5.31
N ILE A 175 8.06 -5.14 -6.56
CA ILE A 175 9.09 -4.21 -7.06
C ILE A 175 8.51 -2.80 -7.38
N ARG A 176 7.35 -2.45 -6.83
CA ARG A 176 6.72 -1.14 -7.12
C ARG A 176 6.27 -0.31 -5.92
N ILE A 177 6.05 -0.89 -4.75
CA ILE A 177 5.67 -0.10 -3.55
C ILE A 177 6.79 0.87 -3.19
N ASP A 178 8.01 0.38 -3.13
CA ASP A 178 9.20 1.18 -2.87
C ASP A 178 9.38 2.26 -3.94
N HIS A 179 9.22 1.93 -5.22
CA HIS A 179 9.29 2.91 -6.30
C HIS A 179 8.19 3.97 -6.19
N ALA A 180 6.95 3.58 -5.88
CA ALA A 180 5.80 4.47 -5.79
C ALA A 180 5.97 5.43 -4.61
N THR A 181 6.34 4.89 -3.45
CA THR A 181 6.68 5.70 -2.27
C THR A 181 7.84 6.64 -2.56
N VAL A 182 8.92 6.19 -3.21
CA VAL A 182 10.05 7.06 -3.59
C VAL A 182 9.61 8.14 -4.58
N ALA A 183 8.71 7.83 -5.52
CA ALA A 183 8.20 8.83 -6.46
C ALA A 183 7.38 9.91 -5.75
N VAL A 184 6.51 9.51 -4.81
CA VAL A 184 5.76 10.43 -3.95
C VAL A 184 6.71 11.32 -3.14
N LEU A 185 7.70 10.72 -2.47
CA LEU A 185 8.65 11.48 -1.64
C LEU A 185 9.58 12.41 -2.43
N LYS A 186 9.84 12.12 -3.71
CA LYS A 186 10.64 12.99 -4.59
C LYS A 186 9.89 14.24 -5.02
N ASP A 187 8.56 14.18 -5.08
CA ASP A 187 7.70 15.28 -5.53
C ASP A 187 6.36 15.28 -4.76
N PRO A 188 6.37 15.52 -3.44
CA PRO A 188 5.16 15.44 -2.62
C PRO A 188 4.12 16.50 -3.02
N ALA A 189 4.55 17.60 -3.64
CA ALA A 189 3.65 18.64 -4.14
C ALA A 189 2.73 18.12 -5.26
N ARG A 190 3.24 17.27 -6.17
CA ARG A 190 2.44 16.65 -7.23
C ARG A 190 1.34 15.72 -6.71
N PHE A 191 1.54 15.12 -5.54
CA PHE A 191 0.62 14.14 -4.94
C PHE A 191 -0.12 14.68 -3.71
N ARG A 192 -0.07 16.01 -3.50
CA ARG A 192 -0.58 16.68 -2.32
C ARG A 192 -2.08 16.39 -2.11
N ASN A 193 -2.38 15.84 -0.93
CA ASN A 193 -3.71 15.64 -0.36
C ASN A 193 -4.66 14.87 -1.28
N ARG A 194 -4.16 13.78 -1.89
CA ARG A 194 -4.95 12.90 -2.75
C ARG A 194 -4.41 11.47 -2.78
N PRO A 195 -5.24 10.49 -3.18
CA PRO A 195 -4.73 9.21 -3.64
C PRO A 195 -3.92 9.36 -4.94
N ALA A 196 -2.88 8.56 -5.07
CA ALA A 196 -2.02 8.41 -6.22
C ALA A 196 -1.95 6.94 -6.62
N TYR A 197 -2.22 6.65 -7.89
CA TYR A 197 -2.50 5.31 -8.39
C TYR A 197 -1.33 4.81 -9.24
N PHE A 198 -0.72 3.72 -8.83
CA PHE A 198 0.51 3.21 -9.45
C PHE A 198 0.31 1.77 -9.89
N ALA A 199 0.31 1.54 -11.19
CA ALA A 199 0.29 0.21 -11.78
C ALA A 199 1.17 0.21 -13.02
N SER A 200 1.93 -0.88 -13.20
CA SER A 200 2.62 -1.14 -14.47
C SER A 200 1.64 -1.58 -15.55
N HIS A 201 0.57 -2.25 -15.14
CA HIS A 201 -0.46 -2.82 -15.99
C HIS A 201 -1.78 -2.81 -15.23
N THR A 202 -2.84 -2.35 -15.87
CA THR A 202 -4.21 -2.43 -15.35
C THR A 202 -5.04 -3.18 -16.37
N LEU A 203 -5.53 -4.36 -15.99
CA LEU A 203 -6.23 -5.24 -16.90
C LEU A 203 -7.31 -6.04 -16.16
N SER A 204 -8.37 -6.39 -16.88
CA SER A 204 -9.35 -7.36 -16.40
C SER A 204 -8.86 -8.80 -16.61
N THR A 205 -9.43 -9.74 -15.87
CA THR A 205 -9.16 -11.18 -16.07
C THR A 205 -9.46 -11.62 -17.50
N ASN A 206 -10.54 -11.10 -18.10
CA ASN A 206 -10.91 -11.39 -19.49
C ASN A 206 -9.87 -10.86 -20.49
N HIS A 207 -9.30 -9.68 -20.23
CA HIS A 207 -8.22 -9.14 -21.04
C HIS A 207 -6.94 -9.98 -20.89
N LEU A 208 -6.58 -10.41 -19.66
CA LEU A 208 -5.44 -11.31 -19.44
C LEU A 208 -5.60 -12.63 -20.21
N ILE A 209 -6.78 -13.24 -20.14
CA ILE A 209 -7.15 -14.46 -20.88
C ILE A 209 -6.96 -14.25 -22.39
N ALA A 210 -7.44 -13.14 -22.93
CA ALA A 210 -7.29 -12.82 -24.35
C ALA A 210 -5.82 -12.70 -24.76
N VAL A 211 -4.99 -12.00 -23.97
CA VAL A 211 -3.55 -11.88 -24.19
C VAL A 211 -2.88 -13.25 -24.11
N MET A 212 -3.20 -14.07 -23.11
CA MET A 212 -2.62 -15.42 -22.97
C MET A 212 -2.94 -16.32 -24.17
N ASN A 213 -4.18 -16.26 -24.68
CA ASN A 213 -4.60 -16.97 -25.89
C ASN A 213 -3.85 -16.49 -27.13
N GLU A 214 -3.71 -15.18 -27.31
CA GLU A 214 -2.96 -14.58 -28.42
C GLU A 214 -1.50 -15.04 -28.42
N LEU A 215 -0.90 -15.18 -27.24
CA LEU A 215 0.47 -15.63 -27.08
C LEU A 215 0.66 -17.14 -27.32
N GLY A 216 -0.41 -17.91 -27.50
CA GLY A 216 -0.35 -19.36 -27.68
C GLY A 216 0.20 -20.10 -26.46
N LEU A 217 -0.02 -19.55 -25.27
CA LEU A 217 0.44 -20.16 -24.02
C LEU A 217 -0.45 -21.35 -23.66
N GLU A 218 0.14 -22.51 -23.43
CA GLU A 218 -0.56 -23.76 -23.09
C GLU A 218 -0.41 -24.10 -21.59
N GLY A 219 -1.10 -25.14 -21.11
CA GLY A 219 -0.93 -25.66 -19.75
C GLY A 219 -1.74 -24.95 -18.65
N TRP A 220 -2.65 -24.05 -19.03
CA TRP A 220 -3.59 -23.39 -18.12
C TRP A 220 -5.04 -23.68 -18.51
N LYS A 221 -5.97 -23.48 -17.57
CA LYS A 221 -7.40 -23.68 -17.77
C LYS A 221 -8.16 -22.53 -17.14
N VAL A 222 -9.09 -21.93 -17.87
CA VAL A 222 -10.08 -21.01 -17.30
C VAL A 222 -11.01 -21.80 -16.39
N VAL A 223 -11.12 -21.37 -15.15
CA VAL A 223 -12.10 -21.88 -14.18
C VAL A 223 -12.96 -20.71 -13.76
N ASP A 224 -14.22 -20.72 -14.20
CA ASP A 224 -15.19 -19.72 -13.79
C ASP A 224 -15.60 -19.97 -12.34
N ILE A 225 -15.42 -18.95 -11.51
CA ILE A 225 -15.84 -18.96 -10.11
C ILE A 225 -17.06 -18.04 -10.03
N LEU A 226 -18.23 -18.63 -9.81
CA LEU A 226 -19.44 -17.86 -9.59
C LEU A 226 -19.35 -17.17 -8.23
N ILE A 227 -19.24 -15.84 -8.26
CA ILE A 227 -19.23 -14.97 -7.08
C ILE A 227 -20.58 -14.30 -6.85
N GLU A 228 -21.59 -14.73 -7.60
CA GLU A 228 -22.97 -14.28 -7.40
C GLU A 228 -23.37 -14.50 -5.94
N HIS A 229 -24.03 -13.50 -5.35
CA HIS A 229 -24.43 -13.46 -3.94
C HIS A 229 -23.31 -13.35 -2.90
N TYR A 230 -22.01 -13.33 -3.27
CA TYR A 230 -20.92 -13.20 -2.29
C TYR A 230 -21.09 -11.97 -1.39
N LEU A 231 -21.48 -10.83 -1.97
CA LEU A 231 -21.70 -9.62 -1.19
C LEU A 231 -22.82 -9.81 -0.15
N THR A 232 -23.93 -10.41 -0.56
CA THR A 232 -25.08 -10.66 0.32
C THR A 232 -24.72 -11.64 1.43
N GLU A 233 -24.11 -12.77 1.09
CA GLU A 233 -23.68 -13.78 2.06
C GLU A 233 -22.63 -13.23 3.03
N ALA A 234 -21.62 -12.52 2.51
CA ALA A 234 -20.58 -11.93 3.33
C ALA A 234 -21.12 -10.86 4.28
N THR A 235 -22.13 -10.10 3.84
CA THR A 235 -22.80 -9.10 4.68
C THR A 235 -23.58 -9.78 5.81
N GLU A 236 -24.32 -10.85 5.52
CA GLU A 236 -25.04 -11.62 6.53
C GLU A 236 -24.07 -12.26 7.55
N LEU A 237 -23.00 -12.90 7.09
CA LEU A 237 -21.95 -13.43 7.98
C LEU A 237 -21.33 -12.32 8.83
N TRP A 238 -21.13 -11.12 8.27
CA TRP A 238 -20.62 -9.98 9.02
C TRP A 238 -21.56 -9.53 10.13
N HIS A 239 -22.87 -9.55 9.90
CA HIS A 239 -23.89 -9.28 10.92
C HIS A 239 -23.85 -10.33 12.03
N GLN A 240 -23.81 -11.62 11.67
CA GLN A 240 -23.69 -12.70 12.65
C GLN A 240 -22.41 -12.61 13.50
N ASP A 241 -21.27 -12.27 12.87
CA ASP A 241 -20.02 -12.00 13.59
C ASP A 241 -20.19 -10.84 14.59
N THR A 242 -20.98 -9.82 14.22
CA THR A 242 -21.29 -8.67 15.09
C THR A 242 -22.11 -9.09 16.30
N GLU A 243 -23.19 -9.83 16.09
CA GLU A 243 -24.07 -10.31 17.16
C GLU A 243 -23.34 -11.24 18.14
N LYS A 244 -22.40 -12.03 17.65
CA LYS A 244 -21.53 -12.90 18.46
C LYS A 244 -20.41 -12.14 19.18
N GLY A 245 -20.27 -10.83 18.98
CA GLY A 245 -19.23 -10.01 19.60
C GLY A 245 -17.82 -10.30 19.08
N VAL A 246 -17.69 -10.77 17.84
CA VAL A 246 -16.37 -11.07 17.24
C VAL A 246 -15.57 -9.78 17.07
N THR A 247 -14.45 -9.70 17.78
CA THR A 247 -13.53 -8.55 17.73
C THR A 247 -12.41 -8.74 16.71
N LEU A 248 -11.90 -9.97 16.54
CA LEU A 248 -10.84 -10.28 15.57
C LEU A 248 -11.41 -10.67 14.20
N ARG A 249 -11.96 -9.68 13.49
CA ARG A 249 -12.65 -9.91 12.20
C ARG A 249 -11.76 -10.34 11.05
N MET A 250 -10.47 -9.96 11.04
CA MET A 250 -9.55 -10.30 9.94
C MET A 250 -9.37 -11.82 9.69
N ARG A 251 -9.86 -12.67 10.61
CA ARG A 251 -9.79 -14.14 10.48
C ARG A 251 -11.13 -14.78 10.11
N THR A 252 -12.19 -14.00 9.92
CA THR A 252 -13.51 -14.55 9.64
C THR A 252 -13.73 -14.74 8.14
N LEU A 253 -14.66 -15.63 7.81
CA LEU A 253 -15.08 -15.85 6.44
C LEU A 253 -15.68 -14.57 5.84
N ALA A 254 -16.49 -13.84 6.62
CA ALA A 254 -17.07 -12.57 6.22
C ALA A 254 -16.02 -11.56 5.74
N TYR A 255 -14.93 -11.40 6.50
CA TYR A 255 -13.82 -10.51 6.13
C TYR A 255 -13.17 -10.92 4.81
N THR A 256 -12.92 -12.22 4.63
CA THR A 256 -12.30 -12.77 3.42
C THR A 256 -13.20 -12.55 2.20
N MET A 257 -14.49 -12.84 2.32
CA MET A 257 -15.44 -12.68 1.23
C MET A 257 -15.65 -11.21 0.86
N LEU A 258 -15.84 -10.31 1.83
CA LEU A 258 -15.95 -8.86 1.57
C LEU A 258 -14.69 -8.29 0.90
N SER A 259 -13.51 -8.74 1.34
CA SER A 259 -12.24 -8.34 0.71
C SER A 259 -12.15 -8.86 -0.72
N THR A 260 -12.61 -10.08 -0.96
CA THR A 260 -12.65 -10.69 -2.31
C THR A 260 -13.56 -9.89 -3.23
N VAL A 261 -14.78 -9.57 -2.80
CA VAL A 261 -15.75 -8.76 -3.57
C VAL A 261 -15.14 -7.42 -4.03
N SER A 262 -14.29 -6.79 -3.20
CA SER A 262 -13.61 -5.54 -3.59
C SER A 262 -12.70 -5.66 -4.80
N ILE A 263 -12.26 -6.87 -5.13
CA ILE A 263 -11.26 -7.17 -6.17
C ILE A 263 -11.92 -7.69 -7.43
N VAL A 264 -12.92 -8.57 -7.28
CA VAL A 264 -13.46 -9.38 -8.39
C VAL A 264 -14.81 -8.88 -8.92
N ASP A 265 -15.32 -7.74 -8.45
CA ASP A 265 -16.56 -7.17 -8.96
C ASP A 265 -16.43 -6.85 -10.46
N GLU A 266 -17.24 -7.52 -11.27
CA GLU A 266 -17.17 -7.44 -12.74
C GLU A 266 -17.54 -6.06 -13.29
N ASN A 267 -18.33 -5.28 -12.54
CA ASN A 267 -18.71 -3.92 -12.91
C ASN A 267 -17.69 -2.89 -12.45
N ASN A 268 -16.57 -3.33 -11.85
CA ASN A 268 -15.55 -2.49 -11.26
C ASN A 268 -16.11 -1.48 -10.25
N ARG A 269 -17.20 -1.83 -9.55
CA ARG A 269 -17.91 -0.96 -8.62
C ARG A 269 -16.98 -0.42 -7.53
N TYR A 270 -16.07 -1.26 -7.05
CA TYR A 270 -15.15 -0.96 -5.96
C TYR A 270 -13.77 -0.48 -6.42
N GLY A 271 -13.55 -0.28 -7.72
CA GLY A 271 -12.33 0.34 -8.25
C GLY A 271 -11.09 -0.56 -8.22
N ALA A 272 -11.27 -1.87 -8.42
CA ALA A 272 -10.16 -2.80 -8.60
C ALA A 272 -9.37 -2.50 -9.88
N ASP A 273 -10.07 -2.13 -10.95
CA ASP A 273 -9.50 -1.53 -12.15
C ASP A 273 -9.49 0.00 -12.01
N PHE A 274 -8.31 0.57 -11.90
CA PHE A 274 -8.07 2.01 -11.83
C PHE A 274 -7.23 2.50 -13.02
N SER A 275 -7.31 1.82 -14.17
CA SER A 275 -6.64 2.19 -15.42
C SER A 275 -6.78 3.67 -15.77
N ASN A 276 -7.99 4.22 -15.60
CA ASN A 276 -8.30 5.62 -15.85
C ASN A 276 -7.76 6.61 -14.80
N LYS A 277 -7.18 6.12 -13.69
CA LYS A 277 -6.60 6.93 -12.62
C LYS A 277 -5.08 6.77 -12.51
N ALA A 278 -4.48 5.79 -13.19
CA ALA A 278 -3.07 5.47 -13.09
C ALA A 278 -2.17 6.68 -13.40
N GLU A 279 -1.12 6.87 -12.61
CA GLU A 279 -0.18 7.97 -12.75
C GLU A 279 0.56 7.88 -14.09
N LEU A 280 0.62 9.00 -14.80
CA LEU A 280 1.27 9.06 -16.11
C LEU A 280 2.71 8.56 -16.05
N GLY A 281 3.05 7.65 -16.98
CA GLY A 281 4.38 7.06 -17.11
C GLY A 281 4.64 5.82 -16.25
N TRP A 282 3.62 5.34 -15.52
CA TRP A 282 3.71 4.09 -14.77
C TRP A 282 3.23 2.88 -15.57
N ASP A 283 2.20 3.05 -16.39
CA ASP A 283 1.73 2.01 -17.30
C ASP A 283 2.80 1.73 -18.37
N GLU A 284 3.26 0.48 -18.41
CA GLU A 284 4.28 -0.01 -19.34
C GLU A 284 3.67 -0.47 -20.68
N GLY A 285 2.34 -0.57 -20.75
CA GLY A 285 1.59 -0.96 -21.92
C GLY A 285 1.57 -2.47 -22.21
N GLU A 286 0.72 -2.83 -23.17
CA GLU A 286 0.41 -4.22 -23.52
C GLU A 286 1.61 -4.97 -24.12
N GLU A 287 2.49 -4.30 -24.86
CA GLU A 287 3.70 -4.92 -25.42
C GLU A 287 4.67 -5.39 -24.32
N ALA A 288 4.84 -4.57 -23.27
CA ALA A 288 5.64 -4.95 -22.11
C ALA A 288 4.99 -6.10 -21.34
N LEU A 289 3.65 -6.10 -21.20
CA LEU A 289 2.89 -7.21 -20.62
C LEU A 289 3.17 -8.51 -21.36
N LYS A 290 2.96 -8.51 -22.68
CA LYS A 290 3.18 -9.67 -23.56
C LYS A 290 4.61 -10.20 -23.45
N ALA A 291 5.60 -9.30 -23.45
CA ALA A 291 7.00 -9.68 -23.30
C ALA A 291 7.30 -10.32 -21.93
N ASN A 292 6.69 -9.81 -20.85
CA ASN A 292 6.88 -10.35 -19.50
C ASN A 292 6.18 -11.70 -19.32
N LEU A 293 4.94 -11.86 -19.81
CA LEU A 293 4.21 -13.13 -19.78
C LEU A 293 4.95 -14.24 -20.53
N LYS A 294 5.51 -13.93 -21.71
CA LYS A 294 6.35 -14.88 -22.46
C LYS A 294 7.56 -15.36 -21.67
N LYS A 295 8.20 -14.48 -20.89
CA LYS A 295 9.38 -14.85 -20.07
C LYS A 295 9.01 -15.69 -18.85
N LEU A 296 7.83 -15.48 -18.29
CA LEU A 296 7.40 -16.18 -17.08
C LEU A 296 6.95 -17.63 -17.37
N LEU A 297 6.50 -17.89 -18.59
CA LEU A 297 5.94 -19.16 -19.03
C LEU A 297 6.83 -19.92 -20.03
N ALA A 298 8.05 -19.43 -20.27
CA ALA A 298 9.11 -20.11 -21.03
C ALA A 298 10.05 -20.90 -20.09
#